data_AF-A0A5F0LMN7-F1
#
_entry.id   AF-A0A5F0LMN7-F1
#
_cell.length_a   1.000
_cell.length_b   1.000
_cell.length_c   1.000
_cell.angle_alpha   90.00
_cell.angle_beta   90.00
_cell.angle_gamma   90.00
#
_symmetry.space_group_name_H-M   'P 1'
#
loop_
_entity.id
_entity.type
_entity.pdbx_description
1 polymer ?
#
loop_
_entity_poly.entity_id
_entity_poly.type
_entity_poly.pdbx_seq_one_letter_code
_entity_poly.pdbx_strand_id
1 'polypeptide(L)'
;MKPDDRNLDAPIYYDPAYELLEPDEKEVEAGLIAALKEISETTFKHSGHAMRSVHAKSHGLLRGELEVLGGLPATLAHGVFARPGIYPLVMRLSTTPGDMLDDKVSTPRGMAIKLVGVSG
;
A
#
# COMPACT_ATOMS: atom_id res chain seq x y z
N MET A 1 19.40 33.98 2.83
CA MET A 1 20.00 32.73 3.35
C MET A 1 19.43 31.61 2.50
N LYS A 2 20.22 31.04 1.59
CA LYS A 2 19.76 29.89 0.79
C LYS A 2 19.78 28.66 1.70
N PRO A 3 18.66 27.95 1.91
CA PRO A 3 18.67 26.71 2.66
C PRO A 3 18.96 25.57 1.69
N ASP A 4 20.24 25.42 1.35
CA ASP A 4 20.76 24.20 0.73
C ASP A 4 21.84 23.66 1.67
N ASP A 5 21.42 22.79 2.58
CA ASP A 5 22.26 21.84 3.32
C ASP A 5 21.29 20.89 4.07
N ARG A 6 20.48 20.15 3.31
CA ARG A 6 19.84 18.94 3.87
C ARG A 6 20.92 17.88 3.86
N ASN A 7 21.51 17.63 5.02
CA ASN A 7 22.36 16.46 5.24
C ASN A 7 21.52 15.20 4.91
N LEU A 8 21.75 14.61 3.73
CA LEU A 8 21.02 13.44 3.22
C LEU A 8 21.59 12.11 3.77
N ASP A 9 22.61 12.17 4.64
CA ASP A 9 23.32 10.97 5.11
C ASP A 9 22.57 10.24 6.25
N ALA A 10 21.57 10.87 6.87
CA ALA A 10 20.80 10.29 7.97
C ALA A 10 19.28 10.28 7.68
N PRO A 11 18.54 9.21 8.04
CA PRO A 11 17.08 9.20 7.95
C PRO A 11 16.45 10.33 8.76
N ILE A 12 15.37 10.91 8.22
CA ILE A 12 14.56 11.90 8.91
C ILE A 12 13.60 11.17 9.85
N TYR A 13 13.62 11.50 11.15
CA TYR A 13 12.64 10.97 12.11
C TYR A 13 11.25 11.49 11.78
N TYR A 14 10.24 10.67 11.98
CA TYR A 14 8.85 11.14 11.88
C TYR A 14 8.58 12.23 12.92
N ASP A 15 7.97 13.34 12.47
CA ASP A 15 7.43 14.40 13.29
C ASP A 15 6.03 14.73 12.74
N PRO A 16 4.96 14.74 13.57
CA PRO A 16 3.62 15.14 13.15
C PRO A 16 3.57 16.52 12.48
N ALA A 17 4.52 17.41 12.76
CA ALA A 17 4.63 18.71 12.09
C ALA A 17 4.90 18.61 10.58
N TYR A 18 5.28 17.42 10.07
CA TYR A 18 5.43 17.17 8.63
C TYR A 18 4.12 16.80 7.94
N GLU A 19 3.08 16.41 8.69
CA GLU A 19 1.74 16.15 8.14
C GLU A 19 1.00 17.48 7.96
N LEU A 20 1.24 18.12 6.82
CA LEU A 20 0.61 19.38 6.45
C LEU A 20 -0.39 19.13 5.32
N LEU A 21 -1.64 19.54 5.54
CA LEU A 21 -2.65 19.51 4.49
C LEU A 21 -2.27 20.49 3.38
N GLU A 22 -2.12 19.99 2.17
CA GLU A 22 -1.88 20.86 1.01
C GLU A 22 -3.15 21.67 0.67
N PRO A 23 -3.02 22.89 0.12
CA PRO A 23 -4.17 23.75 -0.14
C PRO A 23 -5.27 23.12 -1.02
N ASP A 24 -4.90 22.20 -1.91
CA ASP A 24 -5.76 21.49 -2.85
C ASP A 24 -6.01 20.02 -2.47
N GLU A 25 -5.57 19.57 -1.29
CA GLU A 25 -5.66 18.16 -0.90
C GLU A 25 -7.10 17.63 -0.90
N LYS A 26 -8.07 18.46 -0.48
CA LYS A 26 -9.49 18.07 -0.46
C LYS A 26 -10.07 17.92 -1.86
N GLU A 27 -9.68 18.80 -2.77
CA GLU A 27 -10.08 18.76 -4.17
C GLU A 27 -9.47 17.51 -4.85
N VAL A 28 -8.20 17.21 -4.57
CA VAL A 28 -7.52 16.01 -5.05
C VAL A 28 -8.17 14.74 -4.50
N GLU A 29 -8.47 14.70 -3.19
CA GLU A 29 -9.18 13.60 -2.55
C GLU A 29 -10.54 13.36 -3.21
N ALA A 30 -11.34 14.42 -3.38
CA ALA A 30 -12.64 14.34 -4.04
C ALA A 30 -12.54 13.83 -5.49
N GLY A 31 -11.52 14.29 -6.23
CA GLY A 31 -11.23 13.82 -7.59
C GLY A 31 -10.88 12.32 -7.64
N LEU A 32 -10.04 11.85 -6.71
CA LEU A 32 -9.67 10.43 -6.61
C LEU A 32 -10.88 9.56 -6.25
N ILE A 33 -11.71 10.00 -5.29
CA ILE A 33 -12.95 9.30 -4.92
C ILE A 33 -13.87 9.20 -6.13
N ALA A 34 -14.07 10.29 -6.87
CA ALA A 34 -14.91 10.31 -8.06
C ALA A 34 -14.41 9.34 -9.13
N ALA A 35 -13.11 9.37 -9.45
CA ALA A 35 -12.51 8.50 -10.45
C ALA A 35 -12.61 7.01 -10.08
N LEU A 36 -12.28 6.65 -8.82
CA LEU A 36 -12.36 5.26 -8.36
C LEU A 36 -13.82 4.75 -8.32
N LYS A 37 -14.77 5.62 -8.01
CA LYS A 37 -16.21 5.31 -8.06
C LYS A 37 -16.68 5.09 -9.48
N GLU A 38 -16.27 5.93 -10.43
CA GLU A 38 -16.59 5.76 -11.85
C GLU A 38 -16.11 4.41 -12.39
N ILE A 39 -14.87 4.02 -12.06
CA ILE A 39 -14.34 2.70 -12.45
C ILE A 39 -15.19 1.57 -11.87
N SER A 40 -15.54 1.66 -10.58
CA SER A 40 -16.34 0.64 -9.89
C SER A 40 -17.74 0.51 -10.48
N GLU A 41 -18.40 1.63 -10.78
CA GLU A 41 -19.73 1.63 -11.39
C GLU A 41 -19.71 1.12 -12.83
N THR A 42 -18.68 1.48 -13.61
CA THR A 42 -18.53 1.03 -14.99
C THR A 42 -18.30 -0.48 -15.06
N THR A 43 -17.37 -0.98 -14.26
CA THR A 43 -17.07 -2.43 -14.19
C THR A 43 -18.24 -3.22 -13.63
N PHE A 44 -19.00 -2.67 -12.67
CA PHE A 44 -20.25 -3.27 -12.20
C PHE A 44 -21.30 -3.38 -13.31
N LYS A 45 -21.51 -2.30 -14.09
CA LYS A 45 -22.43 -2.31 -15.24
C LYS A 45 -22.08 -3.37 -16.27
N HIS A 46 -20.78 -3.61 -16.51
CA HIS A 46 -20.32 -4.60 -17.50
C HIS A 46 -20.36 -6.05 -16.98
N SER A 47 -19.94 -6.26 -15.73
CA SER A 47 -19.74 -7.62 -15.17
C SER A 47 -20.91 -8.13 -14.32
N GLY A 48 -21.79 -7.23 -13.88
CA GLY A 48 -22.85 -7.51 -12.89
C GLY A 48 -22.34 -7.78 -11.46
N HIS A 49 -21.04 -7.62 -11.21
CA HIS A 49 -20.41 -7.94 -9.92
C HIS A 49 -19.64 -6.74 -9.37
N ALA A 50 -19.77 -6.52 -8.06
CA ALA A 50 -19.02 -5.48 -7.37
C ALA A 50 -17.56 -5.95 -7.20
N MET A 51 -16.65 -5.28 -7.88
CA MET A 51 -15.21 -5.55 -7.84
C MET A 51 -14.47 -4.38 -7.20
N ARG A 52 -13.18 -4.56 -6.88
CA ARG A 52 -12.33 -3.45 -6.45
C ARG A 52 -12.10 -2.49 -7.63
N SER A 53 -12.09 -1.18 -7.38
CA SER A 53 -11.81 -0.14 -8.40
C SER A 53 -10.45 -0.30 -9.07
N VAL A 54 -9.48 -0.84 -8.34
CA VAL A 54 -8.17 -1.26 -8.83
C VAL A 54 -7.79 -2.56 -8.14
N HIS A 55 -6.85 -3.30 -8.71
CA HIS A 55 -6.46 -4.62 -8.21
C HIS A 55 -7.64 -5.61 -8.18
N ALA A 56 -8.53 -5.54 -9.18
CA ALA A 56 -9.77 -6.33 -9.20
C ALA A 56 -9.48 -7.83 -9.24
N LYS A 57 -8.66 -8.26 -10.20
CA LYS A 57 -8.28 -9.67 -10.33
C LYS A 57 -7.30 -10.09 -9.25
N SER A 58 -7.69 -11.12 -8.50
CA SER A 58 -6.84 -11.81 -7.52
C SER A 58 -6.21 -13.04 -8.16
N HIS A 59 -4.91 -13.23 -7.99
CA HIS A 59 -4.18 -14.42 -8.45
C HIS A 59 -3.99 -15.44 -7.33
N GLY A 60 -3.90 -14.97 -6.09
CA GLY A 60 -3.73 -15.85 -4.94
C GLY A 60 -4.02 -15.14 -3.63
N LEU A 61 -4.51 -15.92 -2.66
CA LEU A 61 -4.59 -15.57 -1.25
C LEU A 61 -3.77 -16.61 -0.49
N LEU A 62 -2.72 -16.14 0.17
CA LEU A 62 -1.77 -16.99 0.86
C LEU A 62 -1.84 -16.71 2.35
N ARG A 63 -1.67 -17.76 3.15
CA ARG A 63 -1.36 -17.67 4.57
C ARG A 63 0.09 -18.03 4.74
N GLY A 64 0.79 -17.30 5.59
CA GLY A 64 2.19 -17.55 5.85
C GLY A 64 2.64 -16.86 7.11
N GLU A 65 3.95 -16.75 7.25
CA GLU A 65 4.61 -16.11 8.38
C GLU A 65 5.69 -15.16 7.86
N LEU A 66 5.85 -14.02 8.54
CA LEU A 66 6.96 -13.09 8.33
C LEU A 66 7.91 -13.23 9.51
N GLU A 67 9.16 -13.58 9.23
CA GLU A 67 10.23 -13.55 10.22
C GLU A 67 10.94 -12.20 10.21
N VAL A 68 10.91 -11.51 11.35
CA VAL A 68 11.77 -10.36 11.62
C VAL A 68 13.04 -10.87 12.29
N LEU A 69 14.16 -10.70 11.59
CA LEU A 69 15.46 -11.15 12.07
C LEU A 69 16.00 -10.25 13.20
N GLY A 70 16.84 -10.83 14.05
CA GLY A 70 17.65 -10.10 15.02
C GLY A 70 18.78 -9.30 14.37
N GLY A 71 19.20 -8.23 15.03
CA GLY A 71 20.38 -7.46 14.62
C GLY A 71 20.18 -6.56 13.39
N LEU A 72 18.95 -6.16 13.09
CA LEU A 72 18.70 -5.13 12.08
C LEU A 72 19.41 -3.82 12.46
N PRO A 73 19.94 -3.06 11.48
CA PRO A 73 20.46 -1.72 11.72
C PRO A 73 19.43 -0.86 12.46
N ALA A 74 19.89 0.02 13.35
CA ALA A 74 19.00 0.83 14.19
C ALA A 74 17.98 1.65 13.37
N THR A 75 18.34 2.05 12.14
CA THR A 75 17.50 2.79 11.19
C THR A 75 16.41 1.96 10.52
N LEU A 76 16.44 0.63 10.66
CA LEU A 76 15.41 -0.29 10.13
C LEU A 76 14.61 -0.96 11.25
N ALA A 77 15.09 -0.89 12.49
CA ALA A 77 14.50 -1.52 13.66
C ALA A 77 13.36 -0.66 14.27
N HIS A 78 12.31 -0.37 13.49
CA HIS A 78 11.17 0.45 13.90
C HIS A 78 9.84 -0.30 13.81
N GLY A 79 8.87 0.07 14.66
CA GLY A 79 7.53 -0.54 14.67
C GLY A 79 7.60 -2.07 14.87
N VAL A 80 6.96 -2.82 13.98
CA VAL A 80 7.00 -4.30 14.00
C VAL A 80 8.43 -4.84 13.83
N PHE A 81 9.29 -4.15 13.07
CA PHE A 81 10.67 -4.58 12.83
C PHE A 81 11.61 -4.35 14.03
N ALA A 82 11.16 -3.63 15.07
CA ALA A 82 11.96 -3.38 16.26
C ALA A 82 12.12 -4.61 17.17
N ARG A 83 11.27 -5.63 17.00
CA ARG A 83 11.27 -6.84 17.81
C ARG A 83 11.45 -8.06 16.91
N PRO A 84 12.55 -8.82 17.05
CA PRO A 84 12.70 -10.07 16.34
C PRO A 84 11.58 -11.04 16.70
N GLY A 85 11.10 -11.80 15.71
CA GLY A 85 9.98 -12.72 15.92
C GLY A 85 9.32 -13.17 14.63
N ILE A 86 8.36 -14.08 14.77
CA ILE A 86 7.59 -14.65 13.66
C ILE A 86 6.15 -14.15 13.77
N TYR A 87 5.65 -13.55 12.70
CA TYR A 87 4.33 -12.92 12.63
C TYR A 87 3.45 -13.62 11.60
N PRO A 88 2.27 -14.14 11.99
CA PRO A 88 1.31 -14.68 11.02
C PRO A 88 0.88 -13.58 10.03
N LEU A 89 0.76 -13.93 8.76
CA LEU A 89 0.35 -13.01 7.71
C LEU A 89 -0.67 -13.61 6.76
N VAL A 90 -1.44 -12.73 6.13
CA VAL A 90 -2.21 -13.02 4.92
C VAL A 90 -1.67 -12.16 3.78
N MET A 91 -1.41 -12.78 2.63
CA MET A 91 -0.90 -12.12 1.43
C MET A 91 -1.90 -12.24 0.29
N ARG A 92 -2.03 -11.18 -0.52
CA ARG A 92 -2.84 -11.16 -1.74
C ARG A 92 -2.00 -10.76 -2.95
N LEU A 93 -2.05 -11.58 -4.00
CA LEU A 93 -1.47 -11.30 -5.32
C LEU A 93 -2.55 -10.84 -6.30
N SER A 94 -2.26 -9.83 -7.14
CA SER A 94 -3.25 -9.21 -8.04
C SER A 94 -2.63 -8.50 -9.24
N THR A 95 -3.46 -8.12 -10.22
CA THR A 95 -3.12 -7.17 -11.31
C THR A 95 -3.86 -5.85 -11.14
N THR A 96 -3.22 -4.73 -11.45
CA THR A 96 -3.72 -3.36 -11.15
C THR A 96 -5.08 -2.94 -11.72
N PRO A 97 -5.51 -3.33 -12.93
CA PRO A 97 -6.77 -2.84 -13.49
C PRO A 97 -8.00 -3.13 -12.61
N GLY A 98 -9.03 -2.29 -12.75
CA GLY A 98 -10.34 -2.46 -12.11
C GLY A 98 -11.21 -3.55 -12.75
N ASP A 99 -10.80 -4.09 -13.90
CA ASP A 99 -11.50 -5.17 -14.61
C ASP A 99 -10.69 -6.48 -14.59
N MET A 100 -11.37 -7.58 -14.95
CA MET A 100 -10.82 -8.94 -15.01
C MET A 100 -10.19 -9.21 -16.38
N LEU A 101 -8.92 -8.88 -16.53
CA LEU A 101 -8.17 -9.14 -17.77
C LEU A 101 -7.50 -10.53 -17.77
N ASP A 102 -7.09 -11.01 -18.95
CA ASP A 102 -6.21 -12.17 -19.09
C ASP A 102 -4.86 -11.90 -18.40
N ASP A 103 -4.27 -12.93 -17.79
CA ASP A 103 -2.99 -12.82 -17.07
C ASP A 103 -1.80 -12.52 -17.99
N LYS A 104 -1.93 -12.79 -19.30
CA LYS A 104 -0.93 -12.43 -20.30
C LYS A 104 -0.88 -10.94 -20.59
N VAL A 105 -1.89 -10.17 -20.16
CA VAL A 105 -1.85 -8.71 -20.29
C VAL A 105 -0.73 -8.17 -19.41
N SER A 106 0.18 -7.44 -20.04
CA SER A 106 1.29 -6.79 -19.36
C SER A 106 0.76 -5.63 -18.51
N THR A 107 0.82 -5.79 -17.19
CA THR A 107 0.47 -4.78 -16.20
C THR A 107 1.39 -4.91 -14.99
N PRO A 108 1.49 -3.89 -14.12
CA PRO A 108 2.07 -4.10 -12.80
C PRO A 108 1.34 -5.23 -12.05
N ARG A 109 2.05 -5.86 -11.11
CA ARG A 109 1.52 -6.89 -10.21
C ARG A 109 1.56 -6.35 -8.79
N GLY A 110 0.44 -6.50 -8.08
CA GLY A 110 0.33 -6.11 -6.68
C GLY A 110 0.57 -7.30 -5.75
N MET A 111 1.34 -7.06 -4.69
CA MET A 111 1.51 -7.96 -3.56
C MET A 111 1.18 -7.17 -2.29
N ALA A 112 0.04 -7.48 -1.67
CA ALA A 112 -0.35 -6.89 -0.40
C ALA A 112 -0.09 -7.89 0.73
N ILE A 113 0.47 -7.43 1.84
CA ILE A 113 0.73 -8.23 3.05
C ILE A 113 -0.03 -7.59 4.22
N LYS A 114 -0.77 -8.41 4.97
CA LYS A 114 -1.38 -8.04 6.25
C LYS A 114 -0.78 -8.91 7.34
N LEU A 115 -0.05 -8.30 8.27
CA LEU A 115 0.37 -8.95 9.51
C LEU A 115 -0.82 -9.01 10.48
N VAL A 116 -0.94 -10.14 11.17
CA VAL A 116 -2.03 -10.43 12.11
C VAL A 116 -1.49 -10.46 13.53
N GLY A 117 -2.23 -9.87 14.48
CA GLY A 117 -1.87 -9.91 15.91
C GLY A 117 -0.75 -8.97 16.33
N VAL A 118 -0.38 -8.00 15.49
CA VAL A 118 0.56 -6.92 15.83
C VAL A 118 -0.20 -5.69 16.33
N SER A 119 0.41 -4.90 17.21
CA SER A 119 -0.14 -3.61 17.65
C SER A 119 0.04 -2.57 16.54
N GLY A 120 -1.07 -2.08 15.99
CA GLY A 120 -1.10 -1.09 14.90
C GLY A 120 -2.44 -1.12 14.18
#